data_AF-A0A960S2V0-F1
#
_entry.id   AF-A0A960S2V0-F1
#
_cell.length_a   1.000
_cell.length_b   1.000
_cell.length_c   1.000
_cell.angle_alpha   90.00
_cell.angle_beta   90.00
_cell.angle_gamma   90.00
#
_symmetry.space_group_name_H-M   'P 1'
#
loop_
_entity.id
_entity.type
_entity.pdbx_description
1 polymer ?
#
loop_
_entity_poly.entity_id
_entity_poly.type
_entity_poly.pdbx_seq_one_letter_code
_entity_poly.pdbx_strand_id
1 'polypeptide(L)'
;GSSTLWVLPQGGDAKFLEFTGAGIEAQKTAIDDALERAVMFGAQALANTSRAAESGDAIQLRLGNQYSLLHLIAINSAAGLEKALRNIAIWLGEDPEQVKVKPNLEFFDKPLDAQTLTALVQGWQNGAYSYATLFDRLKRGRVVPDDRTEDDERKLITDDPLAPSDMDPSMILPNPSGNSDGNRVGEPAA
;
A
#
# COMPACT_ATOMS: atom_id res chain seq x y z
N GLY A 1 -38.65 -12.47 51.11
CA GLY A 1 -38.91 -12.58 52.56
C GLY A 1 -40.33 -13.06 52.74
N SER A 2 -40.54 -14.13 53.52
CA SER A 2 -41.81 -14.84 53.69
C SER A 2 -42.86 -14.13 54.57
N SER A 3 -42.68 -12.83 54.85
CA SER A 3 -43.49 -12.09 55.84
C SER A 3 -44.57 -11.18 55.27
N THR A 4 -44.83 -11.21 53.96
CA THR A 4 -45.85 -10.35 53.33
C THR A 4 -46.94 -11.20 52.68
N LEU A 5 -48.15 -11.14 53.24
CA LEU A 5 -49.34 -11.79 52.68
C LEU A 5 -49.89 -10.93 51.53
N TRP A 6 -50.01 -11.49 50.34
CA TRP A 6 -50.63 -10.81 49.20
C TRP A 6 -52.12 -11.15 49.19
N VAL A 7 -52.97 -10.19 49.55
CA VAL A 7 -54.43 -10.36 49.55
C VAL A 7 -54.96 -10.02 48.15
N LEU A 8 -55.43 -11.04 47.44
CA LEU A 8 -56.00 -10.92 46.09
C LEU A 8 -57.54 -11.01 46.17
N PRO A 9 -58.29 -10.25 45.34
CA PRO A 9 -59.73 -10.39 45.24
C PRO A 9 -60.12 -11.78 44.70
N GLN A 10 -61.38 -12.19 44.87
CA GLN A 10 -61.86 -13.47 44.37
C GLN A 10 -61.70 -13.54 42.84
N GLY A 11 -60.83 -14.42 42.35
CA GLY A 11 -60.44 -14.50 40.92
C GLY A 11 -59.14 -13.74 40.56
N GLY A 12 -58.48 -13.11 41.51
CA GLY A 12 -57.15 -12.52 41.34
C GLY A 12 -56.05 -13.58 41.36
N ASP A 13 -55.08 -13.45 40.48
CA ASP A 13 -53.95 -14.38 40.33
C ASP A 13 -52.62 -13.63 40.56
N ALA A 14 -51.68 -14.27 41.25
CA ALA A 14 -50.33 -13.75 41.45
C ALA A 14 -49.32 -14.68 40.79
N LYS A 15 -48.58 -14.15 39.83
CA LYS A 15 -47.57 -14.88 39.07
C LYS A 15 -46.18 -14.29 39.32
N PHE A 16 -45.17 -15.13 39.22
CA PHE A 16 -43.79 -14.68 39.16
C PHE A 16 -43.49 -14.13 37.76
N LEU A 17 -42.90 -12.94 37.71
CA LEU A 17 -42.36 -12.38 36.47
C LEU A 17 -40.99 -13.01 36.24
N GLU A 18 -40.96 -14.16 35.56
CA GLU A 18 -39.71 -14.78 35.14
C GLU A 18 -39.20 -14.13 33.86
N PHE A 19 -37.89 -13.97 33.75
CA PHE A 19 -37.27 -13.47 32.53
C PHE A 19 -37.50 -14.51 31.42
N THR A 20 -38.14 -14.11 30.33
CA THR A 20 -38.62 -15.02 29.27
C THR A 20 -37.57 -15.42 28.23
N GLY A 21 -36.29 -15.04 28.39
CA GLY A 21 -35.26 -15.36 27.39
C GLY A 21 -35.25 -14.46 26.16
N ALA A 22 -36.39 -13.88 25.79
CA ALA A 22 -36.57 -13.17 24.51
C ALA A 22 -35.57 -12.03 24.27
N GLY A 23 -35.16 -11.31 25.34
CA GLY A 23 -34.15 -10.27 25.24
C GLY A 23 -32.72 -10.79 24.99
N ILE A 24 -32.39 -12.00 25.46
CA ILE A 24 -31.06 -12.60 25.26
C ILE A 24 -30.92 -13.09 23.82
N GLU A 25 -31.99 -13.64 23.23
CA GLU A 25 -31.97 -14.05 21.83
C GLU A 25 -31.81 -12.84 20.90
N ALA A 26 -32.59 -11.77 21.12
CA ALA A 26 -32.43 -10.51 20.39
C ALA A 26 -31.02 -9.91 20.54
N GLN A 27 -30.44 -10.01 21.74
CA GLN A 27 -29.08 -9.51 22.00
C GLN A 27 -28.00 -10.38 21.33
N LYS A 28 -28.20 -11.70 21.27
CA LYS A 28 -27.34 -12.60 20.50
C LYS A 28 -27.36 -12.22 19.01
N THR A 29 -28.55 -12.04 18.43
CA THR A 29 -28.68 -11.61 17.03
C THR A 29 -27.97 -10.28 16.79
N ALA A 30 -28.13 -9.30 17.68
CA ALA A 30 -27.45 -8.02 17.55
C ALA A 30 -25.91 -8.13 17.59
N ILE A 31 -25.38 -9.07 18.38
CA ILE A 31 -23.94 -9.37 18.45
C ILE A 31 -23.48 -10.07 17.17
N ASP A 32 -24.23 -11.04 16.68
CA ASP A 32 -23.93 -11.77 15.43
C ASP A 32 -23.92 -10.79 14.24
N ASP A 33 -24.89 -9.88 14.15
CA ASP A 33 -24.96 -8.82 13.12
C ASP A 33 -23.79 -7.82 13.24
N ALA A 34 -23.33 -7.53 14.46
CA ALA A 34 -22.17 -6.68 14.69
C ALA A 34 -20.87 -7.37 14.27
N LEU A 35 -20.73 -8.67 14.56
CA LEU A 35 -19.61 -9.49 14.13
C LEU A 35 -19.56 -9.58 12.61
N GLU A 36 -20.68 -9.85 11.94
CA GLU A 36 -20.76 -9.92 10.48
C GLU A 36 -20.32 -8.60 9.83
N ARG A 37 -20.81 -7.46 10.34
CA ARG A 37 -20.36 -6.14 9.89
C ARG A 37 -18.86 -5.93 10.11
N ALA A 38 -18.33 -6.31 11.27
CA ALA A 38 -16.90 -6.20 11.55
C ALA A 38 -16.05 -7.07 10.61
N VAL A 39 -16.51 -8.29 10.30
CA VAL A 39 -15.89 -9.18 9.31
C VAL A 39 -15.92 -8.53 7.93
N MET A 40 -17.04 -7.94 7.51
CA MET A 40 -17.15 -7.25 6.22
C MET A 40 -16.23 -6.04 6.13
N PHE A 41 -16.12 -5.23 7.18
CA PHE A 41 -15.20 -4.09 7.21
C PHE A 41 -13.73 -4.52 7.24
N GLY A 42 -13.40 -5.57 8.01
CA GLY A 42 -12.06 -6.15 8.06
C GLY A 42 -11.67 -6.77 6.72
N ALA A 43 -12.59 -7.52 6.11
CA ALA A 43 -12.43 -8.06 4.77
C ALA A 43 -12.31 -6.94 3.74
N GLN A 44 -13.08 -5.86 3.81
CA GLN A 44 -12.96 -4.73 2.89
C GLN A 44 -11.64 -3.94 3.06
N ALA A 45 -11.07 -3.93 4.27
CA ALA A 45 -9.75 -3.35 4.52
C ALA A 45 -8.60 -4.22 3.96
N LEU A 46 -8.79 -5.54 3.88
CA LEU A 46 -7.78 -6.50 3.41
C LEU A 46 -7.97 -6.93 1.94
N ALA A 47 -9.20 -6.98 1.45
CA ALA A 47 -9.57 -7.47 0.14
C ALA A 47 -9.28 -6.38 -0.90
N ASN A 48 -8.07 -6.45 -1.44
CA ASN A 48 -7.82 -5.91 -2.76
C ASN A 48 -8.72 -6.63 -3.77
N THR A 49 -9.57 -5.84 -4.43
CA THR A 49 -10.28 -6.21 -5.65
C THR A 49 -11.47 -7.17 -5.47
N SER A 50 -12.66 -6.66 -5.82
CA SER A 50 -13.57 -7.46 -6.63
C SER A 50 -13.90 -6.66 -7.89
N ARG A 51 -13.71 -7.31 -9.03
CA ARG A 51 -13.99 -6.82 -10.39
C ARG A 51 -15.51 -6.67 -10.58
N ALA A 52 -16.11 -5.65 -9.99
CA ALA A 52 -17.50 -5.33 -10.20
C ALA A 52 -17.63 -3.86 -10.62
N ALA A 53 -17.62 -3.63 -11.93
CA ALA A 53 -18.23 -2.51 -12.66
C ALA A 53 -18.27 -1.11 -12.00
N GLU A 54 -17.30 -0.75 -11.17
CA GLU A 54 -17.14 0.60 -10.65
C GLU A 54 -16.21 1.37 -11.58
N SER A 55 -16.59 2.61 -11.94
CA SER A 55 -15.76 3.52 -12.73
C SER A 55 -14.35 3.61 -12.15
N GLY A 56 -13.32 3.68 -13.00
CA GLY A 56 -11.91 3.76 -12.58
C GLY A 56 -11.66 4.87 -11.54
N ASP A 57 -12.39 5.99 -11.65
CA ASP A 57 -12.34 7.10 -10.70
C ASP A 57 -12.87 6.73 -9.30
N ALA A 58 -13.94 5.92 -9.22
CA ALA A 58 -14.53 5.48 -7.96
C ALA A 58 -13.60 4.48 -7.24
N ILE A 59 -12.95 3.61 -8.00
CA ILE A 59 -11.92 2.69 -7.48
C ILE A 59 -10.72 3.50 -6.95
N GLN A 60 -10.23 4.47 -7.72
CA GLN A 60 -9.09 5.28 -7.32
C GLN A 60 -9.39 6.16 -6.09
N LEU A 61 -10.59 6.74 -6.01
CA LEU A 61 -11.04 7.52 -4.85
C LEU A 61 -11.19 6.63 -3.60
N ARG A 62 -11.78 5.43 -3.73
CA ARG A 62 -11.93 4.49 -2.61
C ARG A 62 -10.57 4.04 -2.09
N LEU A 63 -9.67 3.64 -2.99
CA LEU A 63 -8.31 3.27 -2.63
C LEU A 63 -7.56 4.42 -1.95
N GLY A 64 -7.68 5.65 -2.48
CA GLY A 64 -7.10 6.86 -1.88
C GLY A 64 -7.56 7.11 -0.43
N ASN A 65 -8.87 6.97 -0.17
CA ASN A 65 -9.43 7.12 1.17
C ASN A 65 -8.95 6.01 2.12
N GLN A 66 -8.91 4.75 1.65
CA GLN A 66 -8.41 3.63 2.45
C GLN A 66 -6.91 3.75 2.78
N TYR A 67 -6.09 4.21 1.83
CA TYR A 67 -4.67 4.47 2.07
C TYR A 67 -4.47 5.55 3.13
N SER A 68 -5.25 6.61 3.08
CA SER A 68 -5.14 7.72 4.05
C SER A 68 -5.43 7.26 5.48
N LEU A 69 -6.43 6.39 5.66
CA LEU A 69 -6.75 5.82 6.97
C LEU A 69 -5.66 4.89 7.50
N LEU A 70 -5.16 3.98 6.66
CA LEU A 70 -4.13 3.03 7.09
C LEU A 70 -2.80 3.73 7.40
N HIS A 71 -2.47 4.75 6.59
CA HIS A 71 -1.34 5.64 6.83
C HIS A 71 -1.45 6.37 8.17
N LEU A 72 -2.63 6.92 8.47
CA LEU A 72 -2.88 7.58 9.76
C LEU A 72 -2.75 6.63 10.94
N ILE A 73 -3.29 5.40 10.82
CA ILE A 73 -3.18 4.37 11.87
C ILE A 73 -1.72 4.01 12.13
N ALA A 74 -0.92 3.82 11.08
CA ALA A 74 0.49 3.48 11.20
C ALA A 74 1.31 4.61 11.84
N ILE A 75 1.09 5.86 11.41
CA ILE A 75 1.76 7.03 12.01
C ILE A 75 1.37 7.19 13.48
N ASN A 76 0.09 7.12 13.81
CA ASN A 76 -0.37 7.28 15.18
C ASN A 76 0.15 6.17 16.09
N SER A 77 0.19 4.93 15.61
CA SER A 77 0.74 3.80 16.35
C SER A 77 2.25 3.96 16.57
N ALA A 78 2.99 4.40 15.52
CA ALA A 78 4.42 4.68 15.64
C ALA A 78 4.70 5.83 16.61
N ALA A 79 3.92 6.92 16.58
CA ALA A 79 4.04 8.03 17.51
C ALA A 79 3.75 7.60 18.96
N GLY A 80 2.75 6.75 19.16
CA GLY A 80 2.45 6.16 20.48
C GLY A 80 3.60 5.30 21.00
N LEU A 81 4.14 4.44 20.13
CA LEU A 81 5.30 3.60 20.44
C LEU A 81 6.55 4.44 20.74
N GLU A 82 6.81 5.47 19.93
CA GLU A 82 7.93 6.38 20.13
C GLU A 82 7.82 7.08 21.47
N LYS A 83 6.64 7.57 21.85
CA LYS A 83 6.40 8.18 23.15
C LYS A 83 6.64 7.21 24.31
N ALA A 84 6.19 5.97 24.18
CA ALA A 84 6.41 4.93 25.18
C ALA A 84 7.92 4.63 25.34
N LEU A 85 8.64 4.50 24.22
CA LEU A 85 10.09 4.26 24.23
C LEU A 85 10.88 5.47 24.76
N ARG A 86 10.46 6.70 24.46
CA ARG A 86 11.05 7.92 25.03
C ARG A 86 10.91 7.95 26.56
N ASN A 87 9.76 7.55 27.09
CA ASN A 87 9.58 7.46 28.55
C ASN A 87 10.51 6.42 29.18
N ILE A 88 10.72 5.29 28.49
CA ILE A 88 11.67 4.25 28.95
C ILE A 88 13.11 4.77 28.89
N ALA A 89 13.49 5.51 27.85
CA ALA A 89 14.82 6.11 27.74
C ALA A 89 15.12 7.05 28.92
N ILE A 90 14.14 7.87 29.33
CA ILE A 90 14.24 8.74 30.52
C ILE A 90 14.49 7.91 31.79
N TRP A 91 13.82 6.77 31.95
CA TRP A 91 14.01 5.89 33.11
C TRP A 91 15.38 5.21 33.14
N LEU A 92 15.97 4.97 31.97
CA LEU A 92 17.31 4.39 31.84
C LEU A 92 18.43 5.44 31.90
N GLY A 93 18.10 6.73 31.91
CA GLY A 93 19.07 7.83 31.86
C GLY A 93 19.68 8.06 30.48
N GLU A 94 19.05 7.51 29.43
CA GLU A 94 19.43 7.70 28.03
C GLU A 94 18.78 8.95 27.44
N ASP A 95 19.30 9.43 26.31
CA ASP A 95 18.75 10.59 25.60
C ASP A 95 17.43 10.22 24.86
N PRO A 96 16.27 10.77 25.28
CA PRO A 96 14.99 10.49 24.62
C PRO A 96 14.93 11.02 23.17
N GLU A 97 15.74 11.99 22.77
CA GLU A 97 15.71 12.53 21.40
C GLU A 97 16.32 11.59 20.35
N GLN A 98 17.09 10.59 20.79
CA GLN A 98 17.62 9.54 19.90
C GLN A 98 16.58 8.49 19.53
N VAL A 99 15.47 8.39 20.27
CA VAL A 99 14.43 7.41 20.03
C VAL A 99 13.53 7.88 18.89
N LYS A 100 13.72 7.29 17.70
CA LYS A 100 12.90 7.56 16.51
C LYS A 100 12.29 6.28 15.97
N VAL A 101 10.96 6.26 15.84
CA VAL A 101 10.24 5.13 15.25
C VAL A 101 9.77 5.51 13.85
N LYS A 102 10.29 4.83 12.83
CA LYS A 102 9.87 5.02 11.43
C LYS A 102 8.96 3.86 11.02
N PRO A 103 7.63 4.07 10.88
CA PRO A 103 6.74 3.03 10.39
C PRO A 103 6.98 2.77 8.91
N ASN A 104 6.74 1.53 8.47
CA ASN A 104 6.57 1.25 7.05
C ASN A 104 5.19 1.74 6.61
N LEU A 105 5.16 2.56 5.57
CA LEU A 105 3.93 3.17 5.03
C LEU A 105 3.54 2.58 3.67
N GLU A 106 4.29 1.58 3.19
CA GLU A 106 3.97 0.83 2.00
C GLU A 106 3.16 -0.41 2.37
N PHE A 107 1.84 -0.33 2.15
CA PHE A 107 0.89 -1.37 2.57
C PHE A 107 0.52 -2.34 1.44
N PHE A 108 0.83 -2.00 0.19
CA PHE A 108 0.47 -2.81 -0.97
C PHE A 108 1.56 -2.75 -2.03
N ASP A 109 1.80 -3.89 -2.67
CA ASP A 109 2.57 -3.96 -3.90
C ASP A 109 1.79 -3.28 -5.02
N LYS A 110 2.25 -2.10 -5.46
CA LYS A 110 1.89 -1.56 -6.78
C LYS A 110 2.97 -2.00 -7.76
N PRO A 111 2.83 -3.17 -8.42
CA PRO A 111 3.73 -3.48 -9.52
C PRO A 111 3.59 -2.40 -10.58
N LEU A 112 4.73 -1.90 -11.05
CA LEU A 112 4.75 -0.91 -12.11
C LEU A 112 4.25 -1.58 -13.40
N ASP A 113 3.17 -1.05 -13.99
CA ASP A 113 2.63 -1.60 -15.23
C ASP A 113 3.65 -1.48 -16.39
N ALA A 114 3.67 -2.47 -17.28
CA ALA A 114 4.67 -2.56 -18.36
C ALA A 114 4.66 -1.32 -19.27
N GLN A 115 3.48 -0.72 -19.49
CA GLN A 115 3.35 0.50 -20.28
C GLN A 115 3.98 1.70 -19.55
N THR A 116 3.78 1.81 -18.25
CA THR A 116 4.36 2.89 -17.43
C THR A 116 5.88 2.74 -17.34
N LEU A 117 6.39 1.50 -17.21
CA LEU A 117 7.81 1.22 -17.19
C LEU A 117 8.49 1.67 -18.50
N THR A 118 7.87 1.32 -19.63
CA THR A 118 8.35 1.72 -20.96
C THR A 118 8.40 3.24 -21.10
N ALA A 119 7.34 3.95 -20.66
CA ALA A 119 7.29 5.41 -20.69
C ALA A 119 8.35 6.06 -19.79
N LEU A 120 8.64 5.48 -18.63
CA LEU A 120 9.70 5.93 -17.73
C LEU A 120 11.08 5.79 -18.37
N VAL A 121 11.39 4.62 -18.94
CA VAL A 121 12.67 4.38 -19.60
C VAL A 121 12.84 5.31 -20.82
N GLN A 122 11.80 5.48 -21.63
CA GLN A 122 11.81 6.39 -22.77
C GLN A 122 12.02 7.85 -22.35
N GLY A 123 11.36 8.31 -21.28
CA GLY A 123 11.55 9.68 -20.80
C GLY A 123 12.96 9.93 -20.27
N TRP A 124 13.60 8.93 -19.65
CA TRP A 124 15.01 9.01 -19.28
C TRP A 124 15.92 9.06 -20.51
N GLN A 125 15.70 8.19 -21.51
CA GLN A 125 16.47 8.21 -22.77
C GLN A 125 16.35 9.55 -23.51
N ASN A 126 15.17 10.18 -23.44
CA ASN A 126 14.90 11.49 -24.03
C ASN A 126 15.38 12.67 -23.15
N GLY A 127 16.02 12.40 -22.01
CA GLY A 127 16.59 13.43 -21.12
C GLY A 127 15.57 14.20 -20.29
N ALA A 128 14.33 13.71 -20.14
CA ALA A 128 13.30 14.37 -19.35
C ALA A 128 13.57 14.30 -17.82
N TYR A 129 14.35 13.31 -17.37
CA TYR A 129 14.76 13.15 -15.98
C TYR A 129 16.11 12.45 -15.86
N SER A 130 16.80 12.68 -14.74
CA SER A 130 18.10 12.08 -14.43
C SER A 130 17.99 10.58 -14.13
N TYR A 131 19.11 9.85 -14.22
CA TYR A 131 19.16 8.43 -13.85
C TYR A 131 18.77 8.20 -12.39
N ALA A 132 19.19 9.08 -11.47
CA ALA A 132 18.80 9.01 -10.05
C ALA A 132 17.27 9.07 -9.87
N THR A 133 16.59 9.92 -10.67
CA THR A 133 15.14 10.04 -10.66
C THR A 133 14.45 8.81 -11.26
N LEU A 134 15.02 8.21 -12.32
CA LEU A 134 14.53 6.96 -12.87
C LEU A 134 14.68 5.83 -11.84
N PHE A 135 15.85 5.71 -11.21
CA PHE A 135 16.17 4.70 -10.22
C PHE A 135 15.24 4.76 -9.01
N ASP A 136 14.98 5.94 -8.44
CA ASP A 136 14.02 6.13 -7.36
C ASP A 136 12.61 5.68 -7.76
N ARG A 137 12.18 5.96 -9.00
CA ARG A 137 10.88 5.50 -9.52
C ARG A 137 10.82 4.00 -9.75
N LEU A 138 11.89 3.38 -10.25
CA LEU A 138 12.00 1.93 -10.43
C LEU A 138 12.01 1.18 -9.09
N LYS A 139 12.67 1.76 -8.09
CA LYS A 139 12.71 1.26 -6.71
C LYS A 139 11.32 1.30 -6.07
N ARG A 140 10.62 2.44 -6.15
CA ARG A 140 9.21 2.55 -5.74
C ARG A 140 8.27 1.62 -6.52
N GLY A 141 8.65 1.26 -7.74
CA GLY A 141 7.95 0.27 -8.57
C GLY A 141 8.29 -1.19 -8.26
N ARG A 142 9.15 -1.45 -7.27
CA ARG A 142 9.67 -2.77 -6.86
C ARG A 142 10.34 -3.53 -8.02
N VAL A 143 10.81 -2.81 -9.05
CA VAL A 143 11.61 -3.37 -10.15
C VAL A 143 13.05 -3.57 -9.69
N VAL A 144 13.53 -2.66 -8.83
CA VAL A 144 14.84 -2.73 -8.18
C VAL A 144 14.62 -3.04 -6.69
N PRO A 145 15.44 -3.92 -6.08
CA PRO A 145 15.39 -4.20 -4.64
C PRO A 145 15.54 -2.95 -3.75
N ASP A 146 14.82 -2.93 -2.62
CA ASP A 146 14.78 -1.78 -1.70
C ASP A 146 16.10 -1.53 -0.95
N ASP A 147 16.91 -2.57 -0.79
CA ASP A 147 18.24 -2.53 -0.16
C ASP A 147 19.31 -1.97 -1.10
N ARG A 148 19.02 -1.87 -2.41
CA ARG A 148 20.01 -1.46 -3.40
C ARG A 148 20.14 0.06 -3.50
N THR A 149 21.39 0.53 -3.56
CA THR A 149 21.71 1.94 -3.80
C THR A 149 21.98 2.20 -5.28
N GLU A 150 21.89 3.47 -5.70
CA GLU A 150 22.20 3.86 -7.08
C GLU A 150 23.66 3.54 -7.45
N ASP A 151 24.58 3.68 -6.49
CA ASP A 151 26.01 3.39 -6.70
C ASP A 151 26.27 1.90 -6.90
N ASP A 152 25.57 1.05 -6.14
CA ASP A 152 25.66 -0.41 -6.29
C ASP A 152 25.07 -0.87 -7.64
N GLU A 153 23.98 -0.26 -8.09
CA GLU A 153 23.39 -0.56 -9.40
C GLU A 153 24.32 -0.15 -10.55
N ARG A 154 24.99 1.00 -10.43
CA ARG A 154 25.99 1.44 -11.43
C ARG A 154 27.19 0.51 -11.49
N LYS A 155 27.65 -0.02 -10.35
CA LYS A 155 28.72 -1.03 -10.32
C LYS A 155 28.27 -2.33 -10.99
N LEU A 156 27.06 -2.79 -10.71
CA LEU A 156 26.50 -3.97 -11.37
C LEU A 156 26.39 -3.81 -12.89
N ILE A 157 25.98 -2.63 -13.39
CA ILE A 157 25.98 -2.35 -14.83
C ILE A 157 27.39 -2.37 -15.42
N THR A 158 28.39 -1.96 -14.63
CA THR A 158 29.80 -1.95 -15.07
C THR A 158 30.42 -3.34 -15.05
N ASP A 159 30.02 -4.18 -14.10
CA ASP A 159 30.49 -5.56 -13.93
C ASP A 159 29.66 -6.58 -14.75
N ASP A 160 28.55 -6.16 -15.37
CA ASP A 160 27.73 -7.00 -16.24
C ASP A 160 28.47 -7.23 -17.57
N PRO A 161 28.71 -8.48 -18.00
CA PRO A 161 29.36 -8.79 -19.28
C PRO A 161 28.60 -8.29 -20.53
N LEU A 162 27.39 -7.72 -20.38
CA LEU A 162 26.62 -7.04 -21.42
C LEU A 162 26.66 -5.50 -21.28
N ALA A 163 27.58 -4.95 -20.50
CA ALA A 163 27.77 -3.52 -20.35
C ALA A 163 27.99 -2.84 -21.73
N PRO A 164 27.43 -1.63 -21.96
CA PRO A 164 27.57 -0.93 -23.24
C PRO A 164 29.02 -0.67 -23.68
N SER A 165 29.98 -0.70 -22.74
CA SER A 165 31.42 -0.53 -23.03
C SER A 165 32.08 -1.76 -23.66
N ASP A 166 31.51 -2.94 -23.44
CA ASP A 166 32.05 -4.23 -23.90
C ASP A 166 31.25 -4.82 -25.07
N MET A 167 30.19 -4.13 -25.48
CA MET A 167 29.40 -4.45 -26.66
C MET A 167 30.19 -4.06 -27.93
N ASP A 168 30.67 -5.05 -28.68
CA ASP A 168 31.24 -4.87 -30.01
C ASP A 168 30.24 -4.05 -30.87
N PRO A 169 30.64 -2.94 -31.52
CA PRO A 169 29.78 -2.12 -32.37
C PRO A 169 29.03 -2.92 -33.45
N SER A 170 29.48 -4.13 -33.79
CA SER A 170 28.80 -5.05 -34.72
C SER A 170 27.62 -5.83 -34.13
N MET A 171 27.44 -5.85 -32.79
CA MET A 171 26.28 -6.46 -32.11
C MET A 171 25.11 -5.50 -31.89
N ILE A 172 25.26 -4.22 -32.25
CA ILE A 172 24.13 -3.28 -32.31
C ILE A 172 23.31 -3.66 -33.54
N LEU A 173 22.18 -4.35 -33.32
CA LEU A 173 21.24 -4.67 -34.40
C LEU A 173 20.85 -3.38 -35.13
N PRO A 174 20.99 -3.31 -36.47
CA PRO A 174 20.57 -2.14 -37.20
C PRO A 174 19.07 -1.93 -36.99
N ASN A 175 18.70 -0.70 -36.62
CA ASN A 175 17.30 -0.29 -36.46
C ASN A 175 16.50 -0.72 -37.71
N PRO A 176 15.47 -1.57 -37.59
CA PRO A 176 14.73 -2.09 -38.74
C PRO A 176 13.83 -1.04 -39.41
N SER A 177 13.93 0.24 -39.04
CA SER A 177 13.20 1.33 -39.67
C SER A 177 14.11 2.53 -39.96
N GLY A 178 14.66 2.55 -41.17
CA GLY A 178 15.48 3.64 -41.65
C GLY A 178 15.93 3.42 -43.08
N ASN A 179 14.97 3.36 -44.01
CA ASN A 179 15.27 3.38 -45.44
C ASN A 179 16.01 4.68 -45.78
N SER A 180 17.34 4.63 -45.88
CA SER A 180 18.16 5.72 -46.40
C SER A 180 18.23 5.62 -47.94
N ASP A 181 17.08 5.72 -48.59
CA ASP A 181 17.02 6.24 -49.96
C ASP A 181 17.05 7.76 -49.85
N GLY A 182 18.27 8.29 -49.81
CA GLY A 182 18.57 9.70 -49.62
C GLY A 182 19.72 10.14 -50.51
N ASN A 183 19.45 10.21 -51.81
CA ASN A 183 19.82 11.36 -52.65
C ASN A 183 21.26 11.91 -52.47
N ARG A 184 22.20 11.39 -53.26
CA ARG A 184 23.52 12.02 -53.48
C ARG A 184 23.33 13.29 -54.31
N VAL A 185 23.19 14.42 -53.62
CA VAL A 185 23.40 15.74 -54.23
C VAL A 185 24.85 16.13 -54.02
N GLY A 186 25.58 16.32 -55.12
CA GLY A 186 26.79 17.15 -55.17
C GLY A 186 28.11 16.40 -55.38
N GLU A 187 28.49 16.20 -56.64
CA GLU A 187 29.90 16.29 -57.05
C GLU A 187 30.07 17.53 -57.94
N PRO A 188 31.11 18.35 -57.75
CA PRO A 188 31.42 19.48 -58.61
C PRO A 188 32.40 19.07 -59.71
N ALA A 189 32.10 19.39 -60.97
CA ALA A 189 33.09 19.38 -62.05
C ALA A 189 32.67 20.31 -63.21
N ALA A 190 33.59 21.24 -63.51
CA ALA A 190 33.66 22.18 -64.65
C ALA A 190 32.67 23.36 -64.69
#